data_AF-A0A8X7PQG2-F1
#
_entry.id   AF-A0A8X7PQG2-F1
#
_cell.length_a   1.000
_cell.length_b   1.000
_cell.length_c   1.000
_cell.angle_alpha   90.00
_cell.angle_beta   90.00
_cell.angle_gamma   90.00
#
_symmetry.space_group_name_H-M   'P 1'
#
loop_
_entity.id
_entity.type
_entity.pdbx_description
1 polymer ?
#
loop_
_entity_poly.entity_id
_entity_poly.type
_entity_poly.pdbx_seq_one_letter_code
_entity_poly.pdbx_strand_id
1 'polypeptide(L)'
;MFDIMPKPLQYRRCLVSSCLNHFLKKSVFRESENLTLFPVQVRHKSGGGFRPKKKVYHRVHELDKAIDLKKKPSLILQLKSMIQSQKHGTILLRDLEKHVGFVHKWNLMAAIEKYPSIFHVGGGNREPPCVMLTEKAQKIADEESEAIESMEPILVNNLRKLLMMSVDCRVPLEKVEFIQSAMGLPHDFKIHLVLENWDSSLAITAREERLSRVLEPPSENRNKVRITKDGNFLGPNAFKVSFPPGFRPNASYLEEFQKWQKMEFPSPYLNARRFDSADPKARKRVVAVLHELLSLTMEKRVTCSQLDAFHSEYLLPSRLILCLIKHQGIFYITNKGARGTVFLKEGYGGSGLIEKCPLLLFQERFVSLCGRREVSVCNDQLQSSNVIS
;
A
#
# COMPACT_ATOMS: atom_id res chain seq x y z
N MET A 1 -43.04 -8.07 -19.67
CA MET A 1 -43.04 -9.50 -20.02
C MET A 1 -41.85 -9.68 -20.96
N PHE A 2 -40.64 -9.96 -20.47
CA PHE A 2 -40.21 -11.24 -19.90
C PHE A 2 -39.34 -11.11 -18.64
N ASP A 3 -39.16 -12.26 -18.00
CA ASP A 3 -38.97 -12.54 -16.57
C ASP A 3 -37.74 -11.99 -15.84
N ILE A 4 -38.04 -11.73 -14.57
CA ILE A 4 -37.20 -11.33 -13.45
C ILE A 4 -36.94 -12.57 -12.57
N MET A 5 -35.71 -12.66 -12.04
CA MET A 5 -35.25 -13.36 -10.84
C MET A 5 -34.95 -14.88 -10.86
N PRO A 6 -33.81 -15.29 -10.24
CA PRO A 6 -33.48 -16.67 -9.92
C PRO A 6 -34.17 -17.12 -8.62
N LYS A 7 -34.64 -18.38 -8.58
CA LYS A 7 -35.20 -19.00 -7.38
C LYS A 7 -34.10 -19.48 -6.40
N PRO A 8 -34.41 -19.49 -5.08
CA PRO A 8 -33.45 -19.71 -4.00
C PRO A 8 -33.26 -21.20 -3.69
N LEU A 9 -32.06 -21.59 -3.28
CA LEU A 9 -31.83 -22.88 -2.62
C LEU A 9 -31.92 -22.72 -1.10
N GLN A 10 -32.70 -23.64 -0.54
CA GLN A 10 -33.30 -23.63 0.78
C GLN A 10 -32.28 -23.79 1.91
N TYR A 11 -32.45 -22.95 2.91
CA TYR A 11 -31.86 -23.05 4.23
C TYR A 11 -32.49 -24.27 4.96
N ARG A 12 -31.72 -25.34 5.16
CA ARG A 12 -32.04 -26.31 6.23
C ARG A 12 -31.36 -25.86 7.51
N ARG A 13 -32.19 -25.48 8.49
CA ARG A 13 -31.83 -25.35 9.91
C ARG A 13 -31.27 -26.70 10.40
N CYS A 14 -30.06 -26.68 10.95
CA CYS A 14 -29.67 -27.60 12.02
C CYS A 14 -29.24 -26.74 13.21
N LEU A 15 -30.10 -26.73 14.24
CA LEU A 15 -29.75 -26.34 15.59
C LEU A 15 -28.89 -27.45 16.18
N VAL A 16 -27.65 -27.13 16.56
CA VAL A 16 -26.99 -27.82 17.68
C VAL A 16 -26.40 -26.73 18.58
N SER A 17 -27.05 -26.57 19.72
CA SER A 17 -26.59 -25.81 20.87
C SER A 17 -25.40 -26.51 21.53
N SER A 18 -24.44 -25.70 21.98
CA SER A 18 -23.51 -25.90 23.10
C SER A 18 -22.69 -27.20 23.17
N CYS A 19 -21.38 -27.06 23.02
CA CYS A 19 -20.33 -27.49 23.97
C CYS A 19 -18.99 -27.62 23.24
N LEU A 20 -18.08 -26.67 23.40
CA LEU A 20 -16.89 -26.80 24.25
C LEU A 20 -15.90 -25.66 23.96
N ASN A 21 -15.74 -24.79 24.95
CA ASN A 21 -14.52 -24.03 25.14
C ASN A 21 -13.34 -24.99 25.33
N HIS A 22 -12.61 -25.32 24.25
CA HIS A 22 -11.19 -25.67 24.31
C HIS A 22 -10.68 -25.91 22.88
N PHE A 23 -10.02 -24.93 22.26
CA PHE A 23 -8.77 -25.16 21.52
C PHE A 23 -8.19 -23.83 20.99
N LEU A 24 -7.09 -23.44 21.64
CA LEU A 24 -5.98 -22.64 21.10
C LEU A 24 -6.15 -21.11 20.98
N LYS A 25 -6.32 -20.54 22.17
CA LYS A 25 -5.50 -19.42 22.66
C LYS A 25 -3.99 -19.73 22.50
N LYS A 26 -3.39 -19.45 21.32
CA LYS A 26 -1.92 -19.30 21.16
C LYS A 26 -1.53 -18.72 19.78
N SER A 27 -1.95 -17.51 19.46
CA SER A 27 -1.19 -16.63 18.53
C SER A 27 -0.61 -15.47 19.33
N VAL A 28 0.24 -15.82 20.30
CA VAL A 28 1.12 -14.85 20.95
C VAL A 28 2.18 -14.49 19.92
N PHE A 29 2.07 -13.26 19.40
CA PHE A 29 3.21 -12.52 18.88
C PHE A 29 4.31 -12.60 19.94
N ARG A 30 5.31 -13.46 19.72
CA ARG A 30 6.53 -13.46 20.51
C ARG A 30 7.52 -12.59 19.77
N GLU A 31 7.95 -11.54 20.45
CA GLU A 31 8.99 -10.61 20.05
C GLU A 31 10.14 -11.34 19.37
N SER A 32 10.48 -10.87 18.18
CA SER A 32 11.68 -11.29 17.46
C SER A 32 12.89 -10.60 18.07
N GLU A 33 13.28 -11.05 19.25
CA GLU A 33 14.68 -11.04 19.66
C GLU A 33 15.18 -12.49 19.65
N ASN A 34 16.41 -12.64 19.15
CA ASN A 34 17.18 -13.88 19.06
C ASN A 34 16.85 -14.81 17.88
N LEU A 35 17.57 -14.54 16.79
CA LEU A 35 18.04 -15.55 15.85
C LEU A 35 18.91 -16.59 16.59
N THR A 36 18.31 -17.67 17.08
CA THR A 36 19.04 -18.90 17.41
C THR A 36 18.36 -20.10 16.75
N LEU A 37 19.18 -20.87 16.04
CA LEU A 37 18.83 -22.04 15.26
C LEU A 37 18.63 -23.29 16.15
N PHE A 38 17.85 -24.23 15.60
CA PHE A 38 17.76 -25.67 15.89
C PHE A 38 16.63 -26.17 16.81
N PRO A 39 16.10 -27.38 16.50
CA PRO A 39 16.59 -28.55 17.26
C PRO A 39 17.04 -29.76 16.42
N VAL A 40 17.92 -30.52 17.08
CA VAL A 40 18.54 -31.86 16.93
C VAL A 40 17.48 -32.98 17.10
N GLN A 41 17.52 -34.22 16.58
CA GLN A 41 18.37 -35.04 15.70
C GLN A 41 17.55 -36.27 15.26
N VAL A 42 17.73 -36.75 14.02
CA VAL A 42 17.83 -38.20 13.74
C VAL A 42 19.05 -38.39 12.85
N ARG A 43 19.94 -39.28 13.28
CA ARG A 43 21.32 -39.41 12.82
C ARG A 43 21.40 -40.34 11.61
N HIS A 44 21.59 -39.79 10.42
CA HIS A 44 22.14 -40.54 9.28
C HIS A 44 23.39 -39.80 8.78
N LYS A 45 24.55 -40.45 8.93
CA LYS A 45 25.84 -39.96 8.42
C LYS A 45 25.86 -40.19 6.90
N SER A 46 26.03 -39.14 6.10
CA SER A 46 26.60 -39.19 4.74
C SER A 46 26.90 -37.77 4.21
N GLY A 47 28.15 -37.54 3.76
CA GLY A 47 28.52 -36.52 2.77
C GLY A 47 28.59 -35.05 3.22
N GLY A 48 29.68 -34.36 2.86
CA GLY A 48 29.96 -32.98 3.28
C GLY A 48 28.91 -31.96 2.81
N GLY A 49 28.19 -31.37 3.75
CA GLY A 49 27.20 -30.32 3.47
C GLY A 49 27.84 -28.94 3.43
N PHE A 50 27.79 -28.28 2.28
CA PHE A 50 27.94 -26.83 2.20
C PHE A 50 26.92 -26.19 3.16
N ARG A 51 27.38 -25.39 4.14
CA ARG A 51 26.50 -24.53 4.92
C ARG A 51 25.69 -23.67 3.94
N PRO A 52 24.34 -23.65 3.99
CA PRO A 52 23.56 -22.77 3.14
C PRO A 52 24.02 -21.33 3.34
N LYS A 53 24.52 -20.68 2.28
CA LYS A 53 24.90 -19.27 2.34
C LYS A 53 23.69 -18.46 2.82
N LYS A 54 23.85 -17.69 3.90
CA LYS A 54 22.79 -16.79 4.41
C LYS A 54 22.30 -15.93 3.24
N LYS A 55 21.01 -15.99 2.93
CA LYS A 55 20.42 -15.13 1.88
C LYS A 55 20.54 -13.68 2.34
N VAL A 56 21.31 -12.89 1.60
CA VAL A 56 21.51 -11.46 1.89
C VAL A 56 20.27 -10.71 1.41
N TYR A 57 19.64 -9.98 2.33
CA TYR A 57 18.55 -9.07 2.01
C TYR A 57 19.10 -7.66 1.79
N HIS A 58 18.95 -7.13 0.59
CA HIS A 58 19.51 -5.82 0.22
C HIS A 58 18.55 -4.68 0.62
N ARG A 59 19.06 -3.70 1.37
CA ARG A 59 18.29 -2.53 1.81
C ARG A 59 18.12 -1.52 0.67
N VAL A 60 17.00 -0.80 0.68
CA VAL A 60 16.72 0.31 -0.23
C VAL A 60 16.54 1.57 0.62
N HIS A 61 17.63 2.32 0.79
CA HIS A 61 17.70 3.45 1.72
C HIS A 61 16.69 4.56 1.43
N GLU A 62 16.31 4.74 0.16
CA GLU A 62 15.34 5.76 -0.24
C GLU A 62 13.91 5.43 0.23
N LEU A 63 13.51 4.16 0.14
CA LEU A 63 12.21 3.70 0.65
C LEU A 63 12.19 3.65 2.19
N ASP A 64 13.33 3.36 2.78
CA ASP A 64 13.54 3.55 4.22
C ASP A 64 13.35 5.01 4.65
N LYS A 65 13.89 5.95 3.88
CA LYS A 65 13.72 7.39 4.10
C LYS A 65 12.26 7.82 3.89
N ALA A 66 11.52 7.19 2.97
CA ALA A 66 10.10 7.47 2.76
C ALA A 66 9.24 7.22 4.01
N ILE A 67 9.57 6.21 4.83
CA ILE A 67 8.93 6.00 6.14
C ILE A 67 9.22 7.16 7.09
N ASP A 68 10.49 7.58 7.18
CA ASP A 68 10.91 8.65 8.08
C ASP A 68 10.29 10.00 7.68
N LEU A 69 10.18 10.28 6.38
CA LEU A 69 9.59 11.50 5.83
C LEU A 69 8.10 11.65 6.17
N LYS A 70 7.38 10.55 6.44
CA LYS A 70 5.94 10.59 6.78
C LYS A 70 5.64 10.96 8.22
N LYS A 71 6.60 10.80 9.13
CA LYS A 71 6.40 11.09 10.57
C LYS A 71 5.91 12.52 10.82
N LYS A 72 6.51 13.50 10.13
CA LYS A 72 6.13 14.92 10.25
C LYS A 72 4.72 15.20 9.68
N PRO A 73 4.43 14.89 8.40
CA PRO A 73 3.08 15.02 7.84
C PRO A 73 2.00 14.36 8.70
N SER A 74 2.23 13.13 9.18
CA SER A 74 1.25 12.43 10.01
C SER A 74 0.91 13.19 11.31
N LEU A 75 1.90 13.80 11.97
CA LEU A 75 1.65 14.61 13.18
C LEU A 75 0.84 15.88 12.87
N ILE A 76 1.18 16.59 11.79
CA ILE A 76 0.49 17.81 11.37
C ILE A 76 -0.97 17.50 11.01
N LEU A 77 -1.20 16.47 10.20
CA LEU A 77 -2.53 16.07 9.76
C LEU A 77 -3.38 15.52 10.90
N GLN A 78 -2.76 14.78 11.84
CA GLN A 78 -3.44 14.32 13.05
C GLN A 78 -3.95 15.50 13.88
N LEU A 79 -3.09 16.50 14.12
CA LEU A 79 -3.49 17.70 14.87
C LEU A 79 -4.58 18.50 14.16
N LYS A 80 -4.48 18.67 12.83
CA LYS A 80 -5.51 19.29 12.01
C LYS A 80 -6.87 18.58 12.18
N SER A 81 -6.90 17.25 12.02
CA SER A 81 -8.13 16.46 12.17
C SER A 81 -8.75 16.58 13.56
N MET A 82 -7.93 16.62 14.62
CA MET A 82 -8.41 16.83 15.99
C MET A 82 -9.00 18.22 16.22
N ILE A 83 -8.45 19.25 15.59
CA ILE A 83 -8.97 20.63 15.69
C ILE A 83 -10.30 20.73 14.94
N GLN A 84 -10.38 20.19 13.71
CA GLN A 84 -11.59 20.22 12.88
C GLN A 84 -12.74 19.40 13.46
N SER A 85 -12.47 18.37 14.27
CA SER A 85 -13.52 17.59 14.93
C SER A 85 -14.20 18.35 16.08
N GLN A 86 -13.64 19.47 16.54
CA GLN A 86 -14.23 20.30 17.59
C GLN A 86 -15.26 21.27 17.00
N LYS A 87 -16.39 21.46 17.70
CA LYS A 87 -17.49 22.35 17.26
C LYS A 87 -17.05 23.79 16.97
N HIS A 88 -16.02 24.28 17.66
CA HIS A 88 -15.53 25.65 17.54
C HIS A 88 -14.20 25.75 16.78
N GLY A 89 -13.68 24.65 16.23
CA GLY A 89 -12.37 24.64 15.57
C GLY A 89 -11.19 24.97 16.51
N THR A 90 -11.36 24.73 17.81
CA THR A 90 -10.34 24.96 18.83
C THR A 90 -10.26 23.78 19.79
N ILE A 91 -9.06 23.43 20.24
CA ILE A 91 -8.82 22.39 21.25
C ILE A 91 -7.95 22.93 22.38
N LEU A 92 -8.34 22.68 23.63
CA LEU A 92 -7.56 23.12 24.79
C LEU A 92 -6.27 22.28 24.90
N LEU A 93 -5.14 22.93 25.20
CA LEU A 93 -3.85 22.23 25.31
C LEU A 93 -3.86 21.14 26.40
N ARG A 94 -4.64 21.37 27.48
CA ARG A 94 -4.83 20.38 28.56
C ARG A 94 -5.56 19.12 28.11
N ASP A 95 -6.41 19.21 27.09
CA ASP A 95 -7.23 18.09 26.63
C ASP A 95 -6.52 17.25 25.56
N LEU A 96 -5.40 17.71 24.99
CA LEU A 96 -4.59 16.92 24.06
C LEU A 96 -4.20 15.55 24.64
N GLU A 97 -3.89 15.50 25.93
CA GLU A 97 -3.52 14.26 26.62
C GLU A 97 -4.65 13.22 26.59
N LYS A 98 -5.90 13.66 26.73
CA LYS A 98 -7.07 12.78 26.69
C LYS A 98 -7.27 12.17 25.30
N HIS A 99 -6.86 12.89 24.25
CA HIS A 99 -7.04 12.46 22.87
C HIS A 99 -5.93 11.52 22.39
N VAL A 100 -4.66 11.78 22.76
CA VAL A 100 -3.51 11.03 22.21
C VAL A 100 -2.64 10.32 23.24
N GLY A 101 -2.95 10.46 24.52
CA GLY A 101 -2.16 9.91 25.62
C GLY A 101 -0.93 10.76 25.95
N PHE A 102 -0.32 10.46 27.11
CA PHE A 102 0.74 11.27 27.72
C PHE A 102 1.98 11.45 26.82
N VAL A 103 2.50 10.36 26.25
CA VAL A 103 3.75 10.42 25.46
C VAL A 103 3.55 11.18 24.16
N HIS A 104 2.43 10.94 23.47
CA HIS A 104 2.19 11.53 22.15
C HIS A 104 1.79 13.01 22.22
N LYS A 105 1.22 13.45 23.35
CA LYS A 105 0.92 14.86 23.66
C LYS A 105 2.14 15.76 23.42
N TRP A 106 3.32 15.36 23.89
CA TRP A 106 4.54 16.15 23.76
C TRP A 106 5.00 16.31 22.30
N ASN A 107 4.79 15.30 21.46
CA ASN A 107 5.07 15.41 20.03
C ASN A 107 4.17 16.44 19.35
N LEU A 108 2.90 16.52 19.77
CA LEU A 108 1.97 17.53 19.27
C LEU A 108 2.30 18.92 19.79
N MET A 109 2.62 19.06 21.08
CA MET A 109 3.08 20.33 21.66
C MET A 109 4.29 20.88 20.91
N ALA A 110 5.30 20.04 20.67
CA ALA A 110 6.47 20.42 19.88
C ALA A 110 6.10 20.78 18.43
N ALA A 111 5.08 20.14 17.83
CA ALA A 111 4.61 20.50 16.50
C ALA A 111 3.89 21.86 16.46
N ILE A 112 3.11 22.18 17.50
CA ILE A 112 2.43 23.48 17.64
C ILE A 112 3.47 24.60 17.69
N GLU A 113 4.48 24.46 18.54
CA GLU A 113 5.57 25.44 18.67
C GLU A 113 6.39 25.57 17.37
N LYS A 114 6.63 24.44 16.69
CA LYS A 114 7.50 24.39 15.51
C LYS A 114 6.84 24.88 14.23
N TYR A 115 5.51 24.88 14.13
CA TYR A 115 4.78 25.23 12.90
C TYR A 115 3.75 26.35 13.14
N PRO A 116 4.19 27.56 13.53
CA PRO A 116 3.29 28.69 13.80
C PRO A 116 2.55 29.22 12.55
N SER A 117 3.02 28.84 11.36
CA SER A 117 2.31 29.12 10.11
C SER A 117 1.04 28.29 9.93
N ILE A 118 0.94 27.14 10.62
CA ILE A 118 -0.22 26.24 10.57
C ILE A 118 -1.06 26.36 11.83
N PHE A 119 -0.41 26.37 13.00
CA PHE A 119 -1.08 26.34 14.30
C PHE A 119 -0.92 27.66 15.03
N HIS A 120 -2.03 28.22 15.49
CA HIS A 120 -2.06 29.39 16.34
C HIS A 120 -2.47 28.98 17.76
N VAL A 121 -1.72 29.43 18.76
CA VAL A 121 -2.08 29.27 20.17
C VAL A 121 -2.80 30.55 20.62
N GLY A 122 -4.09 30.42 20.89
CA GLY A 122 -4.91 31.46 21.48
C GLY A 122 -5.08 31.27 23.00
N GLY A 123 -5.63 32.28 23.66
CA GLY A 123 -5.86 32.28 25.11
C GLY A 123 -4.91 33.24 25.84
N GLY A 124 -5.51 34.15 26.60
CA GLY A 124 -4.83 35.19 27.37
C GLY A 124 -5.87 36.03 28.12
N ASN A 125 -5.54 36.56 29.30
CA ASN A 125 -6.48 37.22 30.23
C ASN A 125 -7.74 36.40 30.56
N ARG A 126 -7.61 35.45 31.50
CA ARG A 126 -8.67 34.60 32.10
C ARG A 126 -9.21 33.45 31.23
N GLU A 127 -8.79 33.32 29.98
CA GLU A 127 -9.14 32.18 29.13
C GLU A 127 -8.03 31.10 29.09
N PRO A 128 -8.39 29.80 29.07
CA PRO A 128 -7.43 28.72 29.00
C PRO A 128 -6.74 28.66 27.63
N PRO A 129 -5.44 28.27 27.56
CA PRO A 129 -4.72 28.21 26.31
C PRO A 129 -5.28 27.11 25.40
N CYS A 130 -5.56 27.48 24.16
CA CYS A 130 -6.13 26.63 23.12
C CYS A 130 -5.32 26.72 21.84
N VAL A 131 -5.38 25.69 21.01
CA VAL A 131 -4.79 25.67 19.67
C VAL A 131 -5.88 25.63 18.61
N MET A 132 -5.66 26.39 17.55
CA MET A 132 -6.51 26.48 16.38
C MET A 132 -5.66 26.56 15.10
N LEU A 133 -6.29 26.41 13.94
CA LEU A 133 -5.63 26.65 12.66
C LEU A 133 -5.47 28.14 12.41
N THR A 134 -4.38 28.55 11.76
CA THR A 134 -4.27 29.92 11.22
C THR A 134 -5.30 30.13 10.10
N GLU A 135 -5.67 31.38 9.81
CA GLU A 135 -6.61 31.66 8.70
C GLU A 135 -6.16 31.07 7.36
N LYS A 136 -4.84 31.09 7.09
CA LYS A 136 -4.26 30.49 5.88
C LYS A 136 -4.41 28.97 5.87
N ALA A 137 -4.17 28.32 7.01
CA ALA A 137 -4.34 26.88 7.15
C ALA A 137 -5.80 26.47 7.09
N GLN A 138 -6.70 27.27 7.68
CA GLN A 138 -8.14 27.03 7.66
C GLN A 138 -8.69 27.05 6.23
N LYS A 139 -8.33 28.06 5.43
CA LYS A 139 -8.75 28.12 4.01
C LYS A 139 -8.41 26.85 3.22
N ILE A 140 -7.18 26.34 3.39
CA ILE A 140 -6.79 25.09 2.74
C ILE A 140 -7.51 23.90 3.38
N ALA A 141 -7.73 23.91 4.69
CA ALA A 141 -8.43 22.82 5.39
C ALA A 141 -9.90 22.68 4.95
N ASP A 142 -10.55 23.78 4.57
CA ASP A 142 -11.94 23.80 4.09
C ASP A 142 -12.10 23.07 2.74
N GLU A 143 -11.05 23.04 1.92
CA GLU A 143 -11.00 22.33 0.63
C GLU A 143 -10.83 20.80 0.78
N GLU A 144 -10.77 20.26 2.00
CA GLU A 144 -10.61 18.81 2.24
C GLU A 144 -11.81 18.00 1.73
N SER A 145 -13.02 18.56 1.85
CA SER A 145 -14.26 17.92 1.43
C SER A 145 -14.24 17.61 -0.08
N GLU A 146 -13.85 18.58 -0.91
CA GLU A 146 -13.68 18.40 -2.36
C GLU A 146 -12.61 17.33 -2.69
N ALA A 147 -11.51 17.31 -1.94
CA ALA A 147 -10.48 16.28 -2.09
C ALA A 147 -10.99 14.87 -1.71
N ILE A 148 -11.92 14.75 -0.77
CA ILE A 148 -12.58 13.49 -0.40
C ILE A 148 -13.60 13.08 -1.46
N GLU A 149 -14.43 14.01 -1.93
CA GLU A 149 -15.44 13.75 -2.97
C GLU A 149 -14.78 13.27 -4.27
N SER A 150 -13.68 13.90 -4.69
CA SER A 150 -12.91 13.47 -5.86
C SER A 150 -12.26 12.08 -5.71
N MET A 151 -12.15 11.54 -4.49
CA MET A 151 -11.67 10.17 -4.26
C MET A 151 -12.74 9.10 -4.54
N GLU A 152 -14.03 9.43 -4.47
CA GLU A 152 -15.12 8.46 -4.59
C GLU A 152 -14.98 7.51 -5.79
N PRO A 153 -14.83 7.97 -7.05
CA PRO A 153 -14.72 7.06 -8.20
C PRO A 153 -13.49 6.14 -8.12
N ILE A 154 -12.39 6.62 -7.53
CA ILE A 154 -11.16 5.84 -7.34
C ILE A 154 -11.41 4.74 -6.30
N LEU A 155 -12.05 5.10 -5.17
CA LEU A 155 -12.33 4.17 -4.08
C LEU A 155 -13.32 3.08 -4.50
N VAL A 156 -14.38 3.43 -5.24
CA VAL A 156 -15.35 2.47 -5.78
C VAL A 156 -14.66 1.45 -6.68
N ASN A 157 -13.82 1.92 -7.62
CA ASN A 157 -13.06 1.03 -8.50
C ASN A 157 -12.07 0.15 -7.73
N ASN A 158 -11.38 0.71 -6.74
CA ASN A 158 -10.44 -0.03 -5.91
C ASN A 158 -11.14 -1.12 -5.09
N LEU A 159 -12.31 -0.84 -4.51
CA LEU A 159 -13.10 -1.82 -3.76
C LEU A 159 -13.63 -2.93 -4.65
N ARG A 160 -14.13 -2.61 -5.84
CA ARG A 160 -14.55 -3.61 -6.82
C ARG A 160 -13.39 -4.52 -7.22
N LYS A 161 -12.21 -3.95 -7.53
CA LYS A 161 -10.99 -4.73 -7.84
C LYS A 161 -10.53 -5.59 -6.69
N LEU A 162 -10.59 -5.08 -5.45
CA LEU A 162 -10.30 -5.84 -4.23
C LEU A 162 -11.18 -7.09 -4.13
N LEU A 163 -12.49 -6.95 -4.37
CA LEU A 163 -13.43 -8.06 -4.40
C LEU A 163 -13.13 -9.04 -5.56
N MET A 164 -12.91 -8.54 -6.77
CA MET A 164 -12.65 -9.37 -7.96
C MET A 164 -11.39 -10.23 -7.84
N MET A 165 -10.38 -9.79 -7.07
CA MET A 165 -9.18 -10.61 -6.81
C MET A 165 -9.43 -11.77 -5.84
N SER A 166 -10.47 -11.67 -5.01
CA SER A 166 -10.81 -12.68 -4.01
C SER A 166 -11.44 -13.91 -4.66
N VAL A 167 -11.12 -15.09 -4.15
CA VAL A 167 -11.53 -16.37 -4.74
C VAL A 167 -13.05 -16.51 -4.85
N ASP A 168 -13.77 -16.06 -3.83
CA ASP A 168 -15.23 -16.16 -3.77
C ASP A 168 -15.92 -14.80 -4.04
N CYS A 169 -15.17 -13.82 -4.59
CA CYS A 169 -15.64 -12.44 -4.82
C CYS A 169 -16.22 -11.77 -3.56
N ARG A 170 -15.66 -12.13 -2.39
CA ARG A 170 -16.09 -11.74 -1.06
C ARG A 170 -14.89 -11.49 -0.17
N VAL A 171 -14.98 -10.45 0.63
CA VAL A 171 -13.99 -10.09 1.65
C VAL A 171 -14.77 -9.68 2.91
N PRO A 172 -14.42 -10.21 4.09
CA PRO A 172 -14.99 -9.76 5.36
C PRO A 172 -14.81 -8.25 5.56
N LEU A 173 -15.87 -7.58 6.00
CA LEU A 173 -15.88 -6.11 6.13
C LEU A 173 -14.83 -5.64 7.15
N GLU A 174 -14.56 -6.43 8.19
CA GLU A 174 -13.55 -6.16 9.21
C GLU A 174 -12.14 -6.12 8.60
N LYS A 175 -11.87 -6.90 7.55
CA LYS A 175 -10.59 -6.87 6.83
C LYS A 175 -10.47 -5.63 5.95
N VAL A 176 -11.56 -5.17 5.35
CA VAL A 176 -11.60 -3.90 4.61
C VAL A 176 -11.36 -2.74 5.56
N GLU A 177 -12.01 -2.74 6.73
CA GLU A 177 -11.78 -1.77 7.80
C GLU A 177 -10.32 -1.79 8.29
N PHE A 178 -9.70 -2.97 8.38
CA PHE A 178 -8.30 -3.09 8.77
C PHE A 178 -7.30 -2.41 7.80
N ILE A 179 -7.65 -2.27 6.52
CA ILE A 179 -6.86 -1.55 5.50
C ILE A 179 -7.43 -0.19 5.13
N GLN A 180 -8.46 0.28 5.83
CA GLN A 180 -9.21 1.51 5.53
C GLN A 180 -8.30 2.71 5.28
N SER A 181 -7.37 2.98 6.19
CA SER A 181 -6.43 4.11 6.09
C SER A 181 -5.42 3.96 4.96
N ALA A 182 -5.05 2.74 4.56
CA ALA A 182 -4.14 2.50 3.44
C ALA A 182 -4.84 2.69 2.08
N MET A 183 -6.14 2.38 2.02
CA MET A 183 -6.99 2.54 0.84
C MET A 183 -7.51 3.97 0.68
N GLY A 184 -7.53 4.77 1.76
CA GLY A 184 -8.09 6.12 1.75
C GLY A 184 -9.59 6.15 1.93
N LEU A 185 -10.17 5.11 2.55
CA LEU A 185 -11.60 5.03 2.80
C LEU A 185 -12.02 5.98 3.93
N PRO A 186 -13.16 6.71 3.79
CA PRO A 186 -13.74 7.52 4.86
C PRO A 186 -14.04 6.71 6.13
N HIS A 187 -14.11 7.37 7.28
CA HIS A 187 -14.34 6.72 8.59
C HIS A 187 -15.69 5.97 8.67
N ASP A 188 -16.68 6.51 7.97
CA ASP A 188 -18.08 6.09 7.89
C ASP A 188 -18.40 5.29 6.62
N PHE A 189 -17.39 4.83 5.87
CA PHE A 189 -17.58 4.13 4.59
C PHE A 189 -18.59 2.96 4.67
N LYS A 190 -18.68 2.27 5.83
CA LYS A 190 -19.60 1.14 6.04
C LYS A 190 -21.07 1.52 5.92
N ILE A 191 -21.43 2.78 6.21
CA ILE A 191 -22.81 3.27 6.17
C ILE A 191 -23.23 3.59 4.73
N HIS A 192 -22.27 4.07 3.92
CA HIS A 192 -22.50 4.58 2.57
C HIS A 192 -22.03 3.62 1.47
N LEU A 193 -21.55 2.42 1.83
CA LEU A 193 -20.99 1.47 0.87
C LEU A 193 -22.10 0.83 0.02
N VAL A 194 -22.27 1.34 -1.19
CA VAL A 194 -23.11 0.73 -2.22
C VAL A 194 -22.23 0.45 -3.44
N LEU A 195 -22.02 -0.84 -3.74
CA LEU A 195 -21.32 -1.27 -4.95
C LEU A 195 -22.34 -1.82 -5.93
N GLU A 196 -22.87 -0.95 -6.78
CA GLU A 196 -23.69 -1.39 -7.91
C GLU A 196 -22.79 -1.92 -9.03
N ASN A 197 -23.29 -2.88 -9.81
CA ASN A 197 -22.78 -3.43 -11.08
C ASN A 197 -21.31 -3.17 -11.45
N TRP A 198 -20.55 -4.24 -11.77
CA TRP A 198 -19.24 -4.11 -12.41
C TRP A 198 -19.36 -4.29 -13.93
N ASP A 199 -18.48 -3.61 -14.67
CA ASP A 199 -18.22 -3.88 -16.09
C ASP A 199 -16.88 -4.62 -16.22
N SER A 200 -16.82 -5.53 -17.20
CA SER A 200 -15.63 -6.18 -17.73
C SER A 200 -14.44 -5.23 -17.97
N SER A 201 -14.67 -3.98 -18.33
CA SER A 201 -13.59 -2.97 -18.51
C SER A 201 -12.77 -2.73 -17.23
N LEU A 202 -13.31 -3.06 -16.06
CA LEU A 202 -12.60 -2.92 -14.77
C LEU A 202 -11.50 -3.97 -14.57
N ALA A 203 -11.54 -5.10 -15.30
CA ALA A 203 -10.62 -6.22 -15.16
C ALA A 203 -9.23 -5.96 -15.79
N ILE A 204 -8.77 -4.71 -15.76
CA ILE A 204 -7.45 -4.26 -16.23
C ILE A 204 -6.60 -3.94 -15.00
N THR A 205 -5.47 -4.61 -14.85
CA THR A 205 -4.54 -4.38 -13.73
C THR A 205 -3.80 -3.06 -13.87
N ALA A 206 -3.33 -2.52 -12.75
CA ALA A 206 -2.49 -1.33 -12.74
C ALA A 206 -1.19 -1.53 -13.55
N ARG A 207 -0.71 -2.79 -13.63
CA ARG A 207 0.41 -3.18 -14.50
C ARG A 207 0.06 -2.98 -15.98
N GLU A 208 -1.09 -3.50 -16.41
CA GLU A 208 -1.54 -3.42 -17.81
C GLU A 208 -1.85 -1.99 -18.23
N GLU A 209 -2.50 -1.21 -17.36
CA GLU A 209 -2.78 0.20 -17.59
C GLU A 209 -1.48 1.03 -17.74
N ARG A 210 -0.46 0.76 -16.93
CA ARG A 210 0.86 1.39 -17.11
C ARG A 210 1.53 0.98 -18.42
N LEU A 211 1.39 -0.28 -18.81
CA LEU A 211 1.99 -0.79 -20.04
C LEU A 211 1.36 -0.11 -21.28
N SER A 212 0.04 0.13 -21.29
CA SER A 212 -0.62 0.81 -22.41
C SER A 212 -0.14 2.25 -22.58
N ARG A 213 0.15 2.98 -21.49
CA ARG A 213 0.71 4.35 -21.53
C ARG A 213 2.13 4.41 -22.11
N VAL A 214 2.89 3.33 -22.01
CA VAL A 214 4.27 3.24 -22.52
C VAL A 214 4.32 2.81 -24.00
N LEU A 215 3.23 2.26 -24.53
CA LEU A 215 3.16 1.60 -25.84
C LEU A 215 2.33 2.34 -26.92
N GLU A 216 2.22 3.68 -26.89
CA GLU A 216 1.59 4.44 -27.99
C GLU A 216 2.14 4.03 -29.40
N PRO A 217 1.31 4.07 -30.48
CA PRO A 217 1.39 3.10 -31.61
C PRO A 217 2.21 3.61 -32.84
N PRO A 218 2.38 2.80 -33.92
CA PRO A 218 3.37 1.75 -34.12
C PRO A 218 4.44 2.11 -35.18
N SER A 219 5.71 1.74 -34.96
CA SER A 219 6.59 1.38 -36.07
C SER A 219 6.71 -0.14 -36.13
N GLU A 220 6.63 -0.70 -37.34
CA GLU A 220 6.24 -2.08 -37.70
C GLU A 220 7.14 -3.24 -37.24
N ASN A 221 7.99 -3.07 -36.23
CA ASN A 221 8.91 -4.13 -35.78
C ASN A 221 8.52 -4.70 -34.41
N ARG A 222 7.40 -5.41 -34.36
CA ARG A 222 6.81 -5.98 -33.13
C ARG A 222 7.51 -7.21 -32.54
N ASN A 223 8.63 -7.67 -33.11
CA ASN A 223 9.27 -8.94 -32.69
C ASN A 223 10.58 -8.81 -31.90
N LYS A 224 11.03 -7.61 -31.53
CA LYS A 224 12.22 -7.46 -30.67
C LYS A 224 11.84 -6.90 -29.32
N VAL A 225 11.83 -7.77 -28.31
CA VAL A 225 11.76 -7.34 -26.91
C VAL A 225 12.95 -6.43 -26.64
N ARG A 226 12.68 -5.15 -26.37
CA ARG A 226 13.70 -4.15 -26.04
C ARG A 226 13.97 -4.20 -24.53
N ILE A 227 15.23 -4.42 -24.15
CA ILE A 227 15.69 -4.14 -22.79
C ILE A 227 15.88 -2.63 -22.70
N THR A 228 15.28 -1.95 -21.72
CA THR A 228 15.46 -0.50 -21.54
C THR A 228 16.86 -0.18 -21.04
N LYS A 229 17.24 1.11 -21.10
CA LYS A 229 18.48 1.63 -20.49
C LYS A 229 18.59 1.29 -19.00
N ASP A 230 17.46 1.07 -18.32
CA ASP A 230 17.39 0.69 -16.91
C ASP A 230 17.47 -0.83 -16.66
N GLY A 231 17.70 -1.63 -17.71
CA GLY A 231 17.76 -3.08 -17.62
C GLY A 231 16.39 -3.77 -17.47
N ASN A 232 15.28 -3.04 -17.70
CA ASN A 232 13.94 -3.60 -17.65
C ASN A 232 13.59 -4.32 -18.96
N PHE A 233 12.92 -5.47 -18.84
CA PHE A 233 12.41 -6.24 -19.96
C PHE A 233 11.03 -5.72 -20.37
N LEU A 234 10.91 -5.08 -21.55
CA LEU A 234 9.63 -4.59 -22.07
C LEU A 234 8.91 -5.72 -22.82
N GLY A 235 8.12 -6.50 -22.09
CA GLY A 235 7.26 -7.54 -22.67
C GLY A 235 5.81 -7.42 -22.19
N PRO A 236 4.85 -7.94 -22.96
CA PRO A 236 3.42 -7.86 -22.63
C PRO A 236 3.08 -8.51 -21.28
N ASN A 237 3.92 -9.43 -20.80
CA ASN A 237 3.75 -10.15 -19.55
C ASN A 237 4.71 -9.73 -18.43
N ALA A 238 5.56 -8.74 -18.69
CA ALA A 238 6.65 -8.36 -17.80
C ALA A 238 6.26 -7.36 -16.71
N PHE A 239 6.75 -7.57 -15.49
CA PHE A 239 6.70 -6.57 -14.42
C PHE A 239 7.86 -5.59 -14.56
N LYS A 240 7.59 -4.30 -14.30
CA LYS A 240 8.65 -3.31 -14.09
C LYS A 240 9.41 -3.69 -12.82
N VAL A 241 10.73 -3.74 -12.92
CA VAL A 241 11.62 -4.06 -11.81
C VAL A 241 12.67 -2.99 -11.60
N SER A 242 13.09 -2.84 -10.35
CA SER A 242 14.26 -2.07 -9.94
C SER A 242 15.02 -2.92 -8.94
N PHE A 243 16.21 -3.39 -9.29
CA PHE A 243 17.01 -4.19 -8.38
C PHE A 243 17.64 -3.29 -7.29
N PRO A 244 17.73 -3.76 -6.03
CA PRO A 244 18.30 -2.95 -4.97
C PRO A 244 19.80 -2.68 -5.20
N PRO A 245 20.33 -1.53 -4.71
CA PRO A 245 21.75 -1.24 -4.80
C PRO A 245 22.60 -2.36 -4.21
N GLY A 246 23.67 -2.75 -4.92
CA GLY A 246 24.55 -3.84 -4.51
C GLY A 246 24.03 -5.25 -4.79
N PHE A 247 22.81 -5.42 -5.31
CA PHE A 247 22.41 -6.71 -5.87
C PHE A 247 23.17 -6.96 -7.16
N ARG A 248 23.82 -8.12 -7.24
CA ARG A 248 24.65 -8.56 -8.37
C ARG A 248 24.16 -9.95 -8.79
N PRO A 249 23.12 -10.03 -9.65
CA PRO A 249 22.64 -11.31 -10.14
C PRO A 249 23.69 -11.97 -11.03
N ASN A 250 23.83 -13.28 -10.94
CA ASN A 250 24.64 -14.05 -11.89
C ASN A 250 23.86 -14.32 -13.20
N ALA A 251 24.55 -14.81 -14.23
CA ALA A 251 23.94 -15.08 -15.53
C ALA A 251 22.75 -16.05 -15.44
N SER A 252 22.89 -17.14 -14.69
CA SER A 252 21.82 -18.13 -14.47
C SER A 252 20.56 -17.50 -13.85
N TYR A 253 20.70 -16.61 -12.86
CA TYR A 253 19.58 -15.87 -12.29
C TYR A 253 18.90 -14.99 -13.34
N LEU A 254 19.67 -14.27 -14.16
CA LEU A 254 19.13 -13.40 -15.19
C LEU A 254 18.37 -14.17 -16.27
N GLU A 255 18.86 -15.35 -16.66
CA GLU A 255 18.16 -16.24 -17.59
C GLU A 255 16.84 -16.75 -17.03
N GLU A 256 16.83 -17.23 -15.78
CA GLU A 256 15.61 -17.66 -15.09
C GLU A 256 14.62 -16.51 -14.94
N PHE A 257 15.12 -15.33 -14.56
CA PHE A 257 14.33 -14.12 -14.43
C PHE A 257 13.73 -13.69 -15.76
N GLN A 258 14.48 -13.73 -16.86
CA GLN A 258 13.99 -13.42 -18.20
C GLN A 258 12.92 -14.42 -18.65
N LYS A 259 13.11 -15.72 -18.40
CA LYS A 259 12.09 -16.75 -18.65
C LYS A 259 10.81 -16.45 -17.87
N TRP A 260 10.93 -16.05 -16.60
CA TRP A 260 9.80 -15.66 -15.76
C TRP A 260 9.09 -14.38 -16.24
N GLN A 261 9.84 -13.38 -16.71
CA GLN A 261 9.27 -12.14 -17.28
C GLN A 261 8.50 -12.43 -18.58
N LYS A 262 8.99 -13.34 -19.43
CA LYS A 262 8.35 -13.76 -20.69
C LYS A 262 7.09 -14.61 -20.50
N MET A 263 7.06 -15.43 -19.45
CA MET A 263 5.93 -16.31 -19.10
C MET A 263 4.60 -15.55 -19.17
N GLU A 264 3.53 -16.20 -19.62
CA GLU A 264 2.18 -15.63 -19.61
C GLU A 264 1.85 -14.97 -18.27
N PHE A 265 1.19 -13.81 -18.30
CA PHE A 265 0.76 -13.07 -17.11
C PHE A 265 -0.67 -13.49 -16.76
N PRO A 266 -0.89 -14.32 -15.72
CA PRO A 266 -2.23 -14.73 -15.35
C PRO A 266 -2.90 -13.57 -14.60
N SER A 267 -4.04 -13.11 -15.10
CA SER A 267 -4.76 -11.98 -14.51
C SER A 267 -5.12 -12.26 -13.03
N PRO A 268 -4.87 -11.30 -12.11
CA PRO A 268 -5.30 -11.36 -10.71
C PRO A 268 -6.81 -11.58 -10.53
N TYR A 269 -7.62 -11.17 -11.50
CA TYR A 269 -9.08 -11.29 -11.44
C TYR A 269 -9.60 -12.65 -11.94
N LEU A 270 -8.73 -13.50 -12.51
CA LEU A 270 -9.09 -14.89 -12.80
C LEU A 270 -9.09 -15.70 -11.50
N ASN A 271 -10.08 -16.56 -11.33
CA ASN A 271 -10.21 -17.37 -10.12
C ASN A 271 -8.95 -18.22 -9.87
N ALA A 272 -8.38 -18.11 -8.67
CA ALA A 272 -7.15 -18.78 -8.28
C ALA A 272 -7.25 -20.32 -8.32
N ARG A 273 -8.45 -20.89 -8.12
CA ARG A 273 -8.69 -22.35 -8.13
C ARG A 273 -8.47 -22.99 -9.51
N ARG A 274 -8.34 -22.19 -10.57
CA ARG A 274 -8.06 -22.67 -11.94
C ARG A 274 -6.60 -23.05 -12.17
N PHE A 275 -5.72 -22.74 -11.21
CA PHE A 275 -4.29 -22.98 -11.33
C PHE A 275 -3.85 -24.07 -10.37
N ASP A 276 -3.08 -25.04 -10.87
CA ASP A 276 -2.37 -25.98 -10.01
C ASP A 276 -1.26 -25.22 -9.25
N SER A 277 -1.18 -25.44 -7.94
CA SER A 277 -0.11 -24.94 -7.08
C SER A 277 1.31 -25.27 -7.56
N ALA A 278 1.49 -26.38 -8.29
CA ALA A 278 2.77 -26.78 -8.88
C ALA A 278 3.14 -25.94 -10.13
N ASP A 279 2.15 -25.35 -10.81
CA ASP A 279 2.35 -24.56 -12.02
C ASP A 279 3.15 -23.28 -11.70
N PRO A 280 4.29 -23.03 -12.38
CA PRO A 280 4.97 -21.74 -12.33
C PRO A 280 4.06 -20.52 -12.57
N LYS A 281 3.00 -20.64 -13.38
CA LYS A 281 2.00 -19.59 -13.59
C LYS A 281 1.23 -19.25 -12.32
N ALA A 282 0.89 -20.23 -11.48
CA ALA A 282 0.23 -19.98 -10.19
C ALA A 282 1.09 -19.07 -9.29
N ARG A 283 2.41 -19.31 -9.26
CA ARG A 283 3.36 -18.47 -8.53
C ARG A 283 3.46 -17.06 -9.12
N LYS A 284 3.44 -16.92 -10.45
CA LYS A 284 3.41 -15.61 -11.11
C LYS A 284 2.11 -14.85 -10.83
N ARG A 285 0.97 -15.54 -10.77
CA ARG A 285 -0.33 -14.96 -10.39
C ARG A 285 -0.32 -14.41 -8.97
N VAL A 286 0.27 -15.13 -7.99
CA VAL A 286 0.41 -14.62 -6.62
C VAL A 286 1.15 -13.27 -6.61
N VAL A 287 2.24 -13.16 -7.37
CA VAL A 287 2.96 -11.88 -7.51
C VAL A 287 2.08 -10.81 -8.16
N ALA A 288 1.28 -11.17 -9.16
CA ALA A 288 0.33 -10.26 -9.80
C ALA A 288 -0.74 -9.76 -8.82
N VAL A 289 -1.29 -10.63 -7.95
CA VAL A 289 -2.27 -10.24 -6.92
C VAL A 289 -1.64 -9.31 -5.87
N LEU A 290 -0.44 -9.62 -5.39
CA LEU A 290 0.25 -8.77 -4.42
C LEU A 290 0.60 -7.39 -5.01
N HIS A 291 1.01 -7.40 -6.28
CA HIS A 291 1.29 -6.20 -7.06
C HIS A 291 0.03 -5.34 -7.22
N GLU A 292 -1.08 -5.94 -7.67
CA GLU A 292 -2.34 -5.25 -7.86
C GLU A 292 -2.87 -4.71 -6.52
N LEU A 293 -2.92 -5.52 -5.47
CA LEU A 293 -3.38 -5.09 -4.14
C LEU A 293 -2.60 -3.89 -3.60
N LEU A 294 -1.26 -3.92 -3.68
CA LEU A 294 -0.46 -2.77 -3.28
C LEU A 294 -0.74 -1.55 -4.16
N SER A 295 -0.99 -1.76 -5.46
CA SER A 295 -1.31 -0.68 -6.38
C SER A 295 -2.65 0.01 -6.10
N LEU A 296 -3.60 -0.65 -5.44
CA LEU A 296 -4.88 -0.05 -5.02
C LEU A 296 -4.72 0.89 -3.81
N THR A 297 -3.63 0.75 -3.04
CA THR A 297 -3.40 1.62 -1.88
C THR A 297 -2.92 3.02 -2.29
N MET A 298 -3.26 4.03 -1.49
CA MET A 298 -2.90 5.43 -1.77
C MET A 298 -1.38 5.59 -1.91
N GLU A 299 -0.63 4.97 -0.99
CA GLU A 299 0.81 5.13 -0.88
C GLU A 299 1.60 3.94 -1.45
N LYS A 300 0.95 3.04 -2.19
CA LYS A 300 1.58 1.85 -2.80
C LYS A 300 2.35 0.99 -1.78
N ARG A 301 1.84 0.94 -0.55
CA ARG A 301 2.44 0.21 0.59
C ARG A 301 1.37 -0.18 1.62
N VAL A 302 1.61 -1.29 2.33
CA VAL A 302 0.81 -1.72 3.49
C VAL A 302 1.71 -2.39 4.52
N THR A 303 1.22 -2.57 5.75
CA THR A 303 1.96 -3.39 6.73
C THR A 303 1.92 -4.88 6.37
N CYS A 304 2.91 -5.65 6.80
CA CYS A 304 2.92 -7.10 6.62
C CYS A 304 1.68 -7.76 7.24
N SER A 305 1.19 -7.25 8.39
CA SER A 305 -0.02 -7.75 9.03
C SER A 305 -1.28 -7.48 8.21
N GLN A 306 -1.37 -6.30 7.60
CA GLN A 306 -2.49 -5.94 6.71
C GLN A 306 -2.51 -6.84 5.49
N LEU A 307 -1.34 -7.12 4.91
CA LEU A 307 -1.23 -8.01 3.76
C LEU A 307 -1.62 -9.46 4.11
N ASP A 308 -1.13 -9.97 5.24
CA ASP A 308 -1.38 -11.33 5.72
C ASP A 308 -2.86 -11.55 6.12
N ALA A 309 -3.57 -10.48 6.52
CA ALA A 309 -4.99 -10.58 6.83
C ALA A 309 -5.84 -11.13 5.67
N PHE A 310 -5.42 -10.97 4.42
CA PHE A 310 -6.12 -11.46 3.23
C PHE A 310 -5.60 -12.82 2.71
N HIS A 311 -4.85 -13.56 3.54
CA HIS A 311 -4.21 -14.80 3.12
C HIS A 311 -5.21 -15.81 2.53
N SER A 312 -6.37 -15.99 3.16
CA SER A 312 -7.42 -16.91 2.70
C SER A 312 -8.12 -16.45 1.42
N GLU A 313 -8.49 -15.18 1.35
CA GLU A 313 -9.29 -14.61 0.27
C GLU A 313 -8.53 -14.62 -1.06
N TYR A 314 -7.20 -14.46 -1.01
CA TYR A 314 -6.35 -14.41 -2.19
C TYR A 314 -5.51 -15.66 -2.44
N LEU A 315 -5.66 -16.70 -1.60
CA LEU A 315 -4.82 -17.91 -1.58
C LEU A 315 -3.32 -17.56 -1.58
N LEU A 316 -2.92 -16.68 -0.67
CA LEU A 316 -1.52 -16.32 -0.51
C LEU A 316 -0.70 -17.52 -0.02
N PRO A 317 0.60 -17.57 -0.33
CA PRO A 317 1.46 -18.64 0.14
C PRO A 317 1.74 -18.48 1.65
N SER A 318 1.76 -19.59 2.38
CA SER A 318 2.09 -19.64 3.82
C SER A 318 3.45 -19.02 4.17
N ARG A 319 4.37 -18.94 3.20
CA ARG A 319 5.65 -18.25 3.30
C ARG A 319 5.63 -16.92 2.53
N LEU A 320 4.65 -16.06 2.82
CA LEU A 320 4.42 -14.78 2.13
C LEU A 320 5.66 -13.87 2.14
N ILE A 321 6.31 -13.71 3.29
CA ILE A 321 7.54 -12.89 3.40
C ILE A 321 8.67 -13.44 2.50
N LEU A 322 8.81 -14.76 2.40
CA LEU A 322 9.79 -15.38 1.50
C LEU A 322 9.44 -15.14 0.03
N CYS A 323 8.15 -15.16 -0.32
CA CYS A 323 7.68 -14.79 -1.66
C CYS A 323 8.09 -13.35 -2.00
N LEU A 324 7.78 -12.39 -1.12
CA LEU A 324 8.15 -10.98 -1.30
C LEU A 324 9.67 -10.79 -1.46
N ILE A 325 10.48 -11.44 -0.61
CA ILE A 325 11.95 -11.37 -0.68
C ILE A 325 12.49 -11.96 -2.00
N LYS A 326 11.92 -13.06 -2.50
CA LYS A 326 12.30 -13.63 -3.80
C LYS A 326 12.05 -12.66 -4.95
N HIS A 327 11.05 -11.79 -4.81
CA HIS A 327 10.67 -10.77 -5.80
C HIS A 327 11.12 -9.35 -5.39
N GLN A 328 12.32 -9.22 -4.81
CA GLN A 328 12.92 -7.94 -4.35
C GLN A 328 13.13 -6.86 -5.44
N GLY A 329 13.00 -7.23 -6.72
CA GLY A 329 12.96 -6.30 -7.84
C GLY A 329 11.64 -5.53 -7.93
N ILE A 330 10.55 -6.09 -7.40
CA ILE A 330 9.18 -5.54 -7.45
C ILE A 330 8.78 -5.01 -6.07
N PHE A 331 9.07 -5.78 -5.02
CA PHE A 331 8.68 -5.46 -3.66
C PHE A 331 9.89 -5.08 -2.80
N TYR A 332 9.65 -4.25 -1.79
CA TYR A 332 10.62 -3.96 -0.74
C TYR A 332 9.95 -4.05 0.63
N ILE A 333 10.58 -4.77 1.55
CA ILE A 333 10.15 -4.90 2.94
C ILE A 333 11.09 -4.08 3.83
N THR A 334 10.53 -3.27 4.71
CA THR A 334 11.29 -2.59 5.76
C THR A 334 10.65 -2.77 7.12
N ASN A 335 11.51 -2.89 8.13
CA ASN A 335 11.13 -2.82 9.54
C ASN A 335 11.41 -1.43 10.12
N LYS A 336 11.75 -0.44 9.27
CA LYS A 336 11.78 0.95 9.73
C LYS A 336 10.37 1.37 10.13
N GLY A 337 10.25 1.99 11.30
CA GLY A 337 8.97 2.29 11.93
C GLY A 337 8.55 1.21 12.94
N ALA A 338 7.29 1.23 13.36
CA ALA A 338 6.79 0.33 14.39
C ALA A 338 6.37 -1.05 13.85
N ARG A 339 6.13 -1.18 12.53
CA ARG A 339 5.59 -2.40 11.91
C ARG A 339 6.31 -2.68 10.59
N GLY A 340 6.53 -3.95 10.29
CA GLY A 340 7.03 -4.38 8.98
C GLY A 340 6.10 -3.85 7.88
N THR A 341 6.66 -3.17 6.89
CA THR A 341 5.93 -2.51 5.79
C THR A 341 6.45 -3.01 4.46
N VAL A 342 5.53 -3.36 3.56
CA VAL A 342 5.80 -3.80 2.18
C VAL A 342 5.49 -2.66 1.22
N PHE A 343 6.43 -2.35 0.35
CA PHE A 343 6.35 -1.34 -0.70
C PHE A 343 6.26 -2.00 -2.08
N LEU A 344 5.47 -1.42 -2.97
CA LEU A 344 5.55 -1.64 -4.40
C LEU A 344 6.56 -0.64 -5.00
N LYS A 345 7.74 -1.12 -5.41
CA LYS A 345 8.88 -0.25 -5.76
C LYS A 345 8.62 0.66 -6.94
N GLU A 346 7.88 0.19 -7.94
CA GLU A 346 7.59 0.98 -9.14
C GLU A 346 6.68 2.19 -8.89
N GLY A 347 6.01 2.26 -7.74
CA GLY A 347 5.23 3.44 -7.34
C GLY A 347 6.09 4.58 -6.82
N TYR A 348 7.42 4.38 -6.71
CA TYR A 348 8.33 5.31 -6.06
C TYR A 348 9.47 5.74 -7.00
N GLY A 349 9.75 7.04 -6.98
CA GLY A 349 10.95 7.66 -7.56
C GLY A 349 11.81 8.20 -6.42
N GLY A 350 12.89 7.51 -6.10
CA GLY A 350 13.64 7.79 -4.88
C GLY A 350 12.80 7.57 -3.63
N SER A 351 12.74 8.58 -2.75
CA SER A 351 11.90 8.55 -1.54
C SER A 351 10.48 9.08 -1.74
N GLY A 352 10.14 9.57 -2.95
CA GLY A 352 8.86 10.18 -3.28
C GLY A 352 7.91 9.20 -3.98
N LEU A 353 6.61 9.36 -3.76
CA LEU A 353 5.58 8.64 -4.51
C LEU A 353 5.38 9.30 -5.88
N ILE A 354 5.34 8.50 -6.96
CA ILE A 354 5.24 9.00 -8.33
C ILE A 354 3.83 9.49 -8.62
N GLU A 355 2.83 8.62 -8.46
CA GLU A 355 1.42 8.94 -8.70
C GLU A 355 0.70 9.10 -7.36
N LYS A 356 0.14 10.29 -7.12
CA LYS A 356 -0.55 10.65 -5.88
C LYS A 356 -2.04 10.83 -6.17
N CYS A 357 -2.88 10.31 -5.29
CA CYS A 357 -4.32 10.54 -5.37
C CYS A 357 -4.69 11.97 -4.90
N PRO A 358 -5.89 12.48 -5.24
CA PRO A 358 -6.34 13.81 -4.83
C PRO A 358 -6.15 14.11 -3.34
N LEU A 359 -6.49 13.14 -2.47
CA LEU A 359 -6.34 13.29 -1.02
C LEU A 359 -4.87 13.45 -0.58
N LEU A 360 -3.92 12.73 -1.20
CA LEU A 360 -2.50 12.89 -0.89
C LEU A 360 -1.95 14.24 -1.37
N LEU A 361 -2.38 14.71 -2.55
CA LEU A 361 -2.00 16.03 -3.07
C LEU A 361 -2.51 17.15 -2.16
N PHE A 362 -3.76 17.03 -1.70
CA PHE A 362 -4.34 17.93 -0.71
C PHE A 362 -3.52 17.95 0.59
N GLN A 363 -3.19 16.77 1.13
CA GLN A 363 -2.42 16.63 2.37
C GLN A 363 -1.02 17.27 2.24
N GLU A 364 -0.35 17.07 1.10
CA GLU A 364 0.94 17.70 0.82
C GLU A 364 0.84 19.21 0.75
N ARG A 365 -0.18 19.74 0.06
CA ARG A 365 -0.45 21.18 0.00
C ARG A 365 -0.68 21.76 1.39
N PHE A 366 -1.49 21.13 2.23
CA PHE A 366 -1.69 21.56 3.61
C PHE A 366 -0.37 21.53 4.41
N VAL A 367 0.39 20.43 4.32
CA VAL A 367 1.67 20.30 5.03
C VAL A 367 2.72 21.29 4.53
N SER A 368 2.67 21.71 3.26
CA SER A 368 3.62 22.67 2.67
C SER A 368 3.67 24.02 3.41
N LEU A 369 2.56 24.40 4.08
CA LEU A 369 2.47 25.58 4.94
C LEU A 369 3.51 25.60 6.06
N CYS A 370 4.10 24.45 6.42
CA CYS A 370 5.16 24.36 7.42
C CYS A 370 6.51 24.98 6.98
N GLY A 371 6.58 25.59 5.78
CA GLY A 371 7.73 26.37 5.32
C GLY A 371 8.81 25.56 4.59
N ARG A 372 8.49 24.38 4.04
CA ARG A 372 9.43 23.70 3.13
C ARG A 372 9.28 24.24 1.71
N ARG A 373 10.36 24.86 1.21
CA ARG A 373 10.70 24.83 -0.22
C ARG A 373 10.77 23.37 -0.63
N GLU A 374 9.79 22.88 -1.37
CA GLU A 374 9.99 21.66 -2.15
C GLU A 374 11.09 21.97 -3.17
N VAL A 375 12.18 21.21 -3.12
CA VAL A 375 13.06 21.09 -4.27
C VAL A 375 12.24 20.34 -5.30
N SER A 376 11.66 21.08 -6.23
CA SER A 376 11.03 20.56 -7.43
C SER A 376 12.08 19.72 -8.15
N VAL A 377 11.89 18.40 -8.13
CA VAL A 377 12.52 17.54 -9.13
C VAL A 377 11.56 17.52 -10.30
N CYS A 378 12.03 18.09 -11.41
CA CYS A 378 11.45 18.12 -12.75
C CYS A 378 10.33 19.15 -12.99
N ASN A 379 10.74 20.36 -13.39
CA ASN A 379 10.09 21.06 -14.50
C ASN A 379 11.10 21.90 -15.30
N ASP A 380 12.17 21.24 -15.79
CA ASP A 380 13.07 21.80 -16.81
C ASP A 380 13.08 20.83 -17.99
N GLN A 381 12.03 20.85 -18.80
CA GLN A 381 11.99 20.42 -20.20
C GLN A 381 10.56 20.64 -20.69
N LEU A 382 10.18 21.89 -20.93
CA LEU A 382 9.08 22.28 -21.84
C LEU A 382 8.93 23.82 -21.95
N GLN A 383 10.03 24.59 -21.94
CA GLN A 383 10.01 26.00 -22.38
C GLN A 383 11.37 26.39 -22.97
N SER A 384 11.69 25.85 -24.15
CA SER A 384 12.73 26.42 -25.01
C SER A 384 12.55 26.00 -26.46
N SER A 385 11.39 26.32 -27.03
CA SER A 385 11.26 26.49 -28.48
C SER A 385 10.05 27.37 -28.75
N ASN A 386 10.18 28.67 -28.50
CA ASN A 386 9.47 29.71 -29.23
C ASN A 386 10.14 31.07 -28.95
N VAL A 387 10.43 31.76 -30.06
CA VAL A 387 10.94 33.15 -30.22
C VAL A 387 12.41 33.33 -29.76
N ILE A 388 13.39 33.85 -30.51
CA ILE A 388 13.52 34.83 -31.61
C ILE A 388 14.82 34.39 -32.36
N SER A 389 14.97 34.31 -33.69
CA SER A 389 14.90 35.34 -34.75
C SER A 389 14.79 34.69 -36.13
#